data_AF-D3S1I3-F1
#
_entry.id   AF-D3S1I3-F1
#
_cell.length_a   1.000
_cell.length_b   1.000
_cell.length_c   1.000
_cell.angle_alpha   90.00
_cell.angle_beta   90.00
_cell.angle_gamma   90.00
#
_symmetry.space_group_name_H-M   'P 1'
#
loop_
_entity.id
_entity.type
_entity.pdbx_description
1 polymer ?
#
loop_
_entity_poly.entity_id
_entity_poly.type
_entity_poly.pdbx_seq_one_letter_code
_entity_poly.pdbx_strand_id
1 'polypeptide(L)'
;MSQAEKDLKVMWNICRDFFYKWRSVVEEEFGREKARELVKKFWEKVGEGTAELYKEHGVNPESLSEIAKAIARSSEIMGERVEIIEKGDRVIVRHTSCPWFDWAKRFGLEEEDKEGCDIWFKVTVEKMNPRAKVESTKSFAAGDDFCERIIYFK
;
A
#
# COMPACT_ATOMS: atom_id res chain seq x y z
N MET A 1 18.57 18.35 -1.78
CA MET A 1 18.42 16.95 -2.22
C MET A 1 19.70 16.56 -2.95
N SER A 2 20.40 15.55 -2.44
CA SER A 2 21.61 14.97 -3.01
C SER A 2 21.33 14.30 -4.36
N GLN A 3 22.37 13.93 -5.09
CA GLN A 3 22.21 13.19 -6.35
C GLN A 3 21.60 11.80 -6.10
N ALA A 4 22.05 11.09 -5.06
CA ALA A 4 21.50 9.78 -4.70
C ALA A 4 19.99 9.82 -4.40
N GLU A 5 19.52 10.87 -3.71
CA GLU A 5 18.08 11.06 -3.46
C GLU A 5 17.28 11.34 -4.74
N LYS A 6 17.87 12.02 -5.73
CA LYS A 6 17.25 12.21 -7.05
C LYS A 6 17.17 10.90 -7.82
N ASP A 7 18.26 10.14 -7.85
CA ASP A 7 18.34 8.87 -8.57
C ASP A 7 17.35 7.85 -7.98
N LEU A 8 17.24 7.80 -6.65
CA LEU A 8 16.27 6.97 -5.96
C LEU A 8 14.82 7.33 -6.32
N LYS A 9 14.49 8.62 -6.41
CA LYS A 9 13.17 9.07 -6.88
C LYS A 9 12.87 8.67 -8.31
N VAL A 10 13.87 8.71 -9.20
CA VAL A 10 13.73 8.20 -10.57
C VAL A 10 13.43 6.71 -10.55
N MET A 11 14.16 5.93 -9.74
CA MET A 11 13.92 4.50 -9.62
C MET A 11 12.53 4.17 -9.07
N TRP A 12 12.03 4.90 -8.07
CA TRP A 12 10.64 4.70 -7.59
C TRP A 12 9.62 4.92 -8.71
N ASN A 13 9.81 5.94 -9.54
CA ASN A 13 8.92 6.22 -10.66
C ASN A 13 9.00 5.13 -11.73
N ILE A 14 10.19 4.61 -12.03
CA ILE A 14 10.38 3.47 -12.93
C ILE A 14 9.65 2.23 -12.39
N CYS A 15 9.79 1.92 -11.09
CA CYS A 15 9.11 0.77 -10.48
C CYS A 15 7.58 0.89 -10.53
N ARG A 16 7.02 2.10 -10.36
CA ARG A 16 5.58 2.31 -10.54
C ARG A 16 5.17 2.15 -11.99
N ASP A 17 5.94 2.70 -12.93
CA ASP A 17 5.66 2.53 -14.37
C ASP A 17 5.67 1.06 -14.78
N PHE A 18 6.61 0.25 -14.26
CA PHE A 18 6.62 -1.20 -14.51
C PHE A 18 5.29 -1.87 -14.17
N PHE A 19 4.70 -1.54 -13.03
CA PHE A 19 3.39 -2.07 -12.65
C PHE A 19 2.28 -1.62 -13.62
N TYR A 20 2.18 -0.32 -13.91
CA TYR A 20 1.10 0.20 -14.78
C TYR A 20 1.26 -0.25 -16.24
N LYS A 21 2.49 -0.38 -16.74
CA LYS A 21 2.78 -0.93 -18.06
C LYS A 21 2.44 -2.41 -18.14
N TRP A 22 2.85 -3.20 -17.14
CA TRP A 22 2.45 -4.61 -17.05
C TRP A 22 0.93 -4.75 -17.05
N ARG A 23 0.23 -3.99 -16.21
CA ARG A 23 -1.23 -3.99 -16.13
C ARG A 23 -1.89 -3.60 -17.46
N SER A 24 -1.32 -2.64 -18.20
CA SER A 24 -1.81 -2.24 -19.53
C SER A 24 -1.70 -3.37 -20.55
N VAL A 25 -0.56 -4.08 -20.60
CA VAL A 25 -0.37 -5.26 -21.44
C VAL A 25 -1.41 -6.34 -21.10
N VAL A 26 -1.66 -6.57 -19.81
CA VAL A 26 -2.69 -7.54 -19.39
C VAL A 26 -4.09 -7.13 -19.85
N GLU A 27 -4.44 -5.85 -19.81
CA GLU A 27 -5.72 -5.37 -20.34
C GLU A 27 -5.82 -5.51 -21.86
N GLU A 28 -4.75 -5.21 -22.59
CA GLU A 28 -4.70 -5.36 -24.06
C GLU A 28 -4.93 -6.82 -24.48
N GLU A 29 -4.31 -7.77 -23.77
CA GLU A 29 -4.37 -9.21 -24.11
C GLU A 29 -5.63 -9.92 -23.60
N PHE A 30 -6.14 -9.54 -22.42
CA PHE A 30 -7.18 -10.29 -21.71
C PHE A 30 -8.43 -9.48 -21.37
N GLY A 31 -8.45 -8.19 -21.69
CA GLY A 31 -9.54 -7.27 -21.37
C GLY A 31 -9.52 -6.75 -19.94
N ARG A 32 -10.25 -5.65 -19.72
CA ARG A 32 -10.24 -4.87 -18.47
C ARG A 32 -10.64 -5.67 -17.23
N GLU A 33 -11.69 -6.48 -17.35
CA GLU A 33 -12.19 -7.28 -16.22
C GLU A 33 -11.12 -8.27 -15.73
N LYS A 34 -10.48 -8.98 -16.66
CA LYS A 34 -9.43 -9.93 -16.32
C LYS A 34 -8.18 -9.22 -15.78
N ALA A 35 -7.83 -8.07 -16.32
CA ALA A 35 -6.74 -7.25 -15.79
C ALA A 35 -7.00 -6.85 -14.33
N ARG A 36 -8.20 -6.37 -14.00
CA ARG A 36 -8.57 -6.01 -12.63
C ARG A 36 -8.51 -7.22 -11.67
N GLU A 37 -8.97 -8.40 -12.10
CA GLU A 37 -8.84 -9.65 -11.31
C GLU A 37 -7.36 -9.96 -11.01
N LEU A 38 -6.50 -9.88 -12.02
CA LEU A 38 -5.07 -10.16 -11.88
C LEU A 38 -4.34 -9.10 -11.04
N VAL A 39 -4.77 -7.83 -11.09
CA VAL A 39 -4.28 -6.77 -10.21
C VAL A 39 -4.63 -7.05 -8.75
N LYS A 40 -5.85 -7.52 -8.46
CA LYS A 40 -6.23 -7.92 -7.10
C LYS A 40 -5.31 -9.03 -6.57
N LYS A 41 -5.09 -10.07 -7.39
CA LYS A 41 -4.17 -11.18 -7.06
C LYS A 41 -2.72 -10.72 -6.92
N PHE A 42 -2.29 -9.75 -7.73
CA PHE A 42 -0.97 -9.13 -7.61
C PHE A 42 -0.80 -8.49 -6.23
N TRP A 43 -1.75 -7.64 -5.81
CA TRP A 43 -1.68 -6.98 -4.50
C TRP A 43 -1.80 -7.93 -3.32
N GLU A 44 -2.57 -9.02 -3.45
CA GLU A 44 -2.56 -10.10 -2.46
C GLU A 44 -1.14 -10.66 -2.30
N LYS A 45 -0.49 -11.04 -3.40
CA LYS A 45 0.87 -11.63 -3.37
C LYS A 45 1.92 -10.65 -2.85
N VAL A 46 1.84 -9.38 -3.23
CA VAL A 46 2.71 -8.34 -2.69
C VAL A 46 2.50 -8.19 -1.18
N GLY A 47 1.24 -8.23 -0.72
CA GLY A 47 0.91 -8.15 0.70
C GLY A 47 1.48 -9.33 1.52
N GLU A 48 1.42 -10.55 0.96
CA GLU A 48 2.04 -11.75 1.56
C GLU A 48 3.56 -11.59 1.71
N GLY A 49 4.24 -11.27 0.61
CA GLY A 49 5.70 -11.08 0.61
C GLY A 49 6.15 -9.91 1.49
N THR A 50 5.35 -8.84 1.58
CA THR A 50 5.63 -7.72 2.50
C THR A 50 5.63 -8.18 3.96
N ALA A 51 4.63 -8.97 4.37
CA ALA A 51 4.57 -9.47 5.74
C ALA A 51 5.73 -10.41 6.07
N GLU A 52 6.14 -11.25 5.11
CA GLU A 52 7.34 -12.10 5.26
C GLU A 52 8.59 -11.25 5.47
N LEU A 53 8.81 -10.25 4.63
CA LEU A 53 9.94 -9.32 4.75
C LEU A 53 9.93 -8.58 6.10
N TYR A 54 8.78 -8.11 6.57
CA TYR A 54 8.69 -7.47 7.89
C TYR A 54 9.11 -8.41 9.02
N LYS A 55 8.68 -9.67 8.99
CA LYS A 55 9.09 -10.68 9.99
C LYS A 55 10.58 -10.97 9.92
N GLU A 56 11.13 -11.12 8.73
CA GLU A 56 12.57 -11.33 8.51
C GLU A 56 13.41 -10.16 9.06
N HIS A 57 12.88 -8.95 9.01
CA HIS A 57 13.50 -7.74 9.55
C HIS A 57 13.14 -7.46 11.02
N GLY A 58 12.54 -8.43 11.71
CA GLY A 58 12.35 -8.39 13.17
C GLY A 58 11.15 -7.58 13.66
N VAL A 59 10.19 -7.25 12.80
CA VAL A 59 8.93 -6.59 13.22
C VAL A 59 8.13 -7.54 14.10
N ASN A 60 7.82 -7.13 15.34
CA ASN A 60 7.04 -7.95 16.26
C ASN A 60 5.57 -8.06 15.85
N PRO A 61 5.06 -9.25 15.50
CA PRO A 61 3.67 -9.45 15.07
C PRO A 61 2.65 -9.23 16.20
N GLU A 62 3.06 -9.25 17.47
CA GLU A 62 2.17 -9.01 18.62
C GLU A 62 2.03 -7.51 18.95
N SER A 63 2.74 -6.63 18.24
CA SER A 63 2.71 -5.18 18.45
C SER A 63 2.10 -4.46 17.25
N LEU A 64 0.84 -3.99 17.38
CA LEU A 64 0.20 -3.18 16.34
C LEU A 64 0.99 -1.91 16.01
N SER A 65 1.66 -1.33 17.02
CA SER A 65 2.52 -0.17 16.85
C SER A 65 3.72 -0.49 15.95
N GLU A 66 4.37 -1.64 16.14
CA GLU A 66 5.49 -2.06 15.28
C GLU A 66 5.04 -2.41 13.87
N ILE A 67 3.90 -3.10 13.71
CA ILE A 67 3.31 -3.37 12.39
C ILE A 67 3.01 -2.05 11.65
N ALA A 68 2.35 -1.10 12.31
CA ALA A 68 2.04 0.21 11.75
C ALA A 68 3.30 1.02 11.38
N LYS A 69 4.34 0.97 12.24
CA LYS A 69 5.64 1.61 11.98
C LYS A 69 6.37 1.00 10.80
N ALA A 70 6.32 -0.32 10.63
CA ALA A 70 6.91 -1.00 9.48
C ALA A 70 6.22 -0.56 8.16
N ILE A 71 4.89 -0.52 8.17
CA ILE A 71 4.09 -0.02 7.05
C ILE A 71 4.45 1.42 6.72
N ALA A 72 4.36 2.32 7.71
CA ALA A 72 4.67 3.74 7.52
C ALA A 72 6.08 3.94 6.98
N ARG A 73 7.08 3.24 7.56
CA ARG A 73 8.46 3.32 7.10
C ARG A 73 8.61 2.89 5.64
N SER A 74 8.01 1.76 5.24
CA SER A 74 8.07 1.34 3.83
C SER A 74 7.38 2.32 2.89
N SER A 75 6.25 2.91 3.30
CA SER A 75 5.55 3.94 2.53
C SER A 75 6.39 5.22 2.39
N GLU A 76 7.02 5.69 3.46
CA GLU A 76 7.93 6.84 3.42
C GLU A 76 9.15 6.58 2.53
N ILE A 77 9.72 5.38 2.62
CA ILE A 77 10.78 4.92 1.69
C ILE A 77 10.26 4.88 0.26
N MET A 78 8.97 4.64 0.03
CA MET A 78 8.36 4.71 -1.30
C MET A 78 7.89 6.14 -1.65
N GLY A 79 8.32 7.17 -0.92
CA GLY A 79 8.03 8.56 -1.24
C GLY A 79 6.63 9.05 -0.86
N GLU A 80 5.91 8.31 -0.03
CA GLU A 80 4.65 8.74 0.57
C GLU A 80 4.91 9.61 1.81
N ARG A 81 3.88 10.34 2.26
CA ARG A 81 3.91 11.01 3.58
C ARG A 81 2.90 10.32 4.50
N VAL A 82 3.39 9.86 5.64
CA VAL A 82 2.60 9.03 6.56
C VAL A 82 2.66 9.59 7.97
N GLU A 83 1.53 9.55 8.66
CA GLU A 83 1.40 9.85 10.08
C GLU A 83 0.89 8.61 10.81
N ILE A 84 1.47 8.30 11.97
CA ILE A 84 0.99 7.26 12.87
C ILE A 84 0.31 7.92 14.05
N ILE A 85 -0.93 7.52 14.33
CA ILE A 85 -1.70 8.02 15.47
C ILE A 85 -2.10 6.83 16.34
N GLU A 86 -1.49 6.71 17.52
CA GLU A 86 -1.83 5.68 18.50
C GLU A 86 -3.05 6.12 19.32
N LYS A 87 -4.08 5.27 19.40
CA LYS A 87 -5.31 5.56 20.15
C LYS A 87 -5.75 4.33 20.94
N GLY A 88 -5.23 4.16 22.14
CA GLY A 88 -5.61 3.05 23.01
C GLY A 88 -5.18 1.71 22.43
N ASP A 89 -6.16 0.87 22.09
CA ASP A 89 -6.02 -0.50 21.56
C ASP A 89 -5.90 -0.57 20.03
N ARG A 90 -5.94 0.58 19.34
CA ARG A 90 -5.82 0.69 17.89
C ARG A 90 -4.74 1.67 17.47
N VAL A 91 -4.20 1.44 16.28
CA VAL A 91 -3.21 2.31 15.65
C VAL A 91 -3.74 2.75 14.29
N ILE A 92 -3.66 4.05 14.02
CA ILE A 92 -4.09 4.63 12.74
C ILE A 92 -2.84 4.93 11.91
N VAL A 93 -2.86 4.50 10.65
CA VAL A 93 -1.89 4.88 9.63
C VAL A 93 -2.60 5.82 8.66
N ARG A 94 -2.10 7.06 8.55
CA ARG A 94 -2.69 8.09 7.71
C ARG A 94 -1.70 8.54 6.65
N HIS A 95 -2.08 8.44 5.37
CA HIS A 95 -1.28 8.92 4.25
C HIS A 95 -1.81 10.26 3.77
N THR A 96 -1.01 11.31 3.94
CA THR A 96 -1.34 12.69 3.52
C THR A 96 -0.82 13.03 2.14
N SER A 97 -0.01 12.15 1.54
CA SER A 97 0.46 12.22 0.16
C SER A 97 0.84 10.84 -0.32
N CYS A 98 0.36 10.43 -1.49
CA CYS A 98 0.64 9.12 -2.06
C CYS A 98 0.90 9.21 -3.59
N PRO A 99 2.13 8.98 -4.05
CA PRO A 99 2.42 8.99 -5.48
C PRO A 99 1.68 7.89 -6.24
N TRP A 100 1.31 6.76 -5.60
CA TRP A 100 0.56 5.70 -6.29
C TRP A 100 -0.78 6.21 -6.82
N PHE A 101 -1.51 7.00 -6.03
CA PHE A 101 -2.76 7.60 -6.49
C PHE A 101 -2.56 8.58 -7.66
N ASP A 102 -1.49 9.39 -7.65
CA ASP A 102 -1.15 10.26 -8.77
C ASP A 102 -0.85 9.47 -10.05
N TRP A 103 -0.22 8.30 -9.91
CA TRP A 103 0.00 7.39 -11.02
C TRP A 103 -1.31 6.75 -11.48
N ALA A 104 -2.16 6.27 -10.57
CA ALA A 104 -3.47 5.72 -10.92
C ALA A 104 -4.31 6.71 -11.75
N LYS A 105 -4.31 8.00 -11.38
CA LYS A 105 -4.94 9.07 -12.16
C LYS A 105 -4.41 9.20 -13.59
N ARG A 106 -3.09 9.08 -13.79
CA ARG A 106 -2.46 9.17 -15.13
C ARG A 106 -2.93 8.07 -16.07
N PHE A 107 -3.36 6.93 -15.52
CA PHE A 107 -3.84 5.78 -16.28
C PHE A 107 -5.37 5.62 -16.23
N GLY A 108 -6.11 6.49 -15.52
CA GLY A 108 -7.57 6.38 -15.34
C GLY A 108 -8.01 5.18 -14.50
N LEU A 109 -7.24 4.86 -13.46
CA LEU A 109 -7.36 3.65 -12.61
C LEU A 109 -7.57 3.97 -11.12
N GLU A 110 -8.16 5.11 -10.80
CA GLU A 110 -8.36 5.60 -9.44
C GLU A 110 -9.13 4.59 -8.56
N GLU A 111 -10.12 3.89 -9.13
CA GLU A 111 -10.87 2.86 -8.41
C GLU A 111 -10.00 1.64 -8.06
N GLU A 112 -9.11 1.23 -8.98
CA GLU A 112 -8.22 0.07 -8.78
C GLU A 112 -7.13 0.38 -7.74
N ASP A 113 -6.73 1.65 -7.58
CA ASP A 113 -5.81 2.10 -6.53
C ASP A 113 -6.34 1.79 -5.13
N LYS A 114 -7.59 2.20 -4.85
CA LYS A 114 -8.23 1.93 -3.55
C LYS A 114 -8.33 0.43 -3.28
N GLU A 115 -8.82 -0.33 -4.26
CA GLU A 115 -8.96 -1.78 -4.11
C GLU A 115 -7.62 -2.46 -3.85
N GLY A 116 -6.59 -2.09 -4.61
CA GLY A 116 -5.23 -2.62 -4.46
C GLY A 116 -4.64 -2.31 -3.09
N CYS A 117 -4.73 -1.05 -2.64
CA CYS A 117 -4.30 -0.66 -1.29
C CYS A 117 -5.05 -1.44 -0.21
N ASP A 118 -6.38 -1.52 -0.28
CA ASP A 118 -7.18 -2.21 0.74
C ASP A 118 -6.81 -3.71 0.83
N ILE A 119 -6.56 -4.36 -0.32
CA ILE A 119 -6.08 -5.74 -0.37
C ILE A 119 -4.69 -5.86 0.25
N TRP A 120 -3.74 -5.02 -0.17
CA TRP A 120 -2.36 -5.07 0.33
C TRP A 120 -2.33 -4.89 1.85
N PHE A 121 -2.99 -3.86 2.38
CA PHE A 121 -3.07 -3.61 3.82
C PHE A 121 -3.67 -4.80 4.55
N LYS A 122 -4.82 -5.31 4.08
CA LYS A 122 -5.51 -6.44 4.69
C LYS A 122 -4.60 -7.66 4.76
N VAL A 123 -4.03 -8.06 3.62
CA VAL A 123 -3.20 -9.26 3.55
C VAL A 123 -1.93 -9.09 4.39
N THR A 124 -1.24 -7.96 4.30
CA THR A 124 -0.03 -7.71 5.10
C THR A 124 -0.34 -7.79 6.60
N VAL A 125 -1.37 -7.10 7.08
CA VAL A 125 -1.73 -7.09 8.51
C VAL A 125 -2.15 -8.49 8.99
N GLU A 126 -3.02 -9.18 8.26
CA GLU A 126 -3.49 -10.51 8.64
C GLU A 126 -2.39 -11.57 8.59
N LYS A 127 -1.43 -11.43 7.65
CA LYS A 127 -0.25 -12.30 7.57
C LYS A 127 0.77 -12.00 8.66
N MET A 128 0.89 -10.74 9.10
CA MET A 128 1.69 -10.40 10.28
C MET A 128 1.10 -11.07 11.52
N ASN A 129 -0.21 -10.89 11.76
CA ASN A 129 -0.91 -11.53 12.87
C ASN A 129 -2.37 -11.85 12.49
N PRO A 130 -2.83 -13.12 12.55
CA PRO A 130 -4.20 -13.49 12.21
C PRO A 130 -5.28 -12.82 13.07
N ARG A 131 -4.93 -12.33 14.26
CA ARG A 131 -5.83 -11.57 15.14
C ARG A 131 -5.91 -10.09 14.76
N ALA A 132 -4.91 -9.57 14.05
CA ALA A 132 -4.94 -8.18 13.59
C ALA A 132 -5.90 -8.00 12.42
N LYS A 133 -6.56 -6.85 12.39
CA LYS A 133 -7.47 -6.41 11.34
C LYS A 133 -7.13 -4.99 10.94
N VAL A 134 -7.52 -4.63 9.73
CA VAL A 134 -7.36 -3.28 9.21
C VAL A 134 -8.59 -2.85 8.44
N GLU A 135 -9.00 -1.61 8.65
CA GLU A 135 -10.15 -0.99 7.98
C GLU A 135 -9.79 0.35 7.36
N SER A 136 -10.29 0.56 6.14
CA SER A 136 -10.12 1.78 5.38
C SER A 136 -11.30 2.72 5.62
N THR A 137 -11.05 3.85 6.29
CA THR A 137 -12.09 4.82 6.62
C THR A 137 -12.15 6.02 5.68
N LYS A 138 -11.02 6.35 5.04
CA LYS A 138 -10.89 7.48 4.10
C LYS A 138 -9.97 7.13 2.94
N SER A 139 -10.19 7.67 1.75
CA SER A 139 -9.26 7.45 0.63
C SER A 139 -9.28 8.57 -0.39
N PHE A 140 -8.12 8.87 -0.97
CA PHE A 140 -8.01 9.82 -2.08
C PHE A 140 -8.93 9.45 -3.26
N ALA A 141 -9.05 8.16 -3.60
CA ALA A 141 -9.96 7.68 -4.65
C ALA A 141 -11.44 7.95 -4.37
N ALA A 142 -11.82 8.14 -3.11
CA ALA A 142 -13.19 8.52 -2.70
C ALA A 142 -13.37 10.05 -2.59
N GLY A 143 -12.33 10.83 -2.91
CA GLY A 143 -12.34 12.29 -2.81
C GLY A 143 -11.96 12.85 -1.43
N ASP A 144 -11.46 12.03 -0.50
CA ASP A 144 -10.92 12.52 0.77
C ASP A 144 -9.55 13.20 0.58
N ASP A 145 -9.19 14.10 1.51
CA ASP A 145 -7.89 14.79 1.55
C ASP A 145 -6.73 13.89 2.00
N PHE A 146 -7.01 12.68 2.47
CA PHE A 146 -6.02 11.71 2.93
C PHE A 146 -6.59 10.28 2.89
N CYS A 147 -5.70 9.29 2.82
CA CYS A 147 -6.06 7.91 3.13
C CYS A 147 -5.90 7.65 4.62
N GLU A 148 -6.85 6.94 5.23
CA GLU A 148 -6.76 6.55 6.64
C GLU A 148 -7.08 5.07 6.81
N ARG A 149 -6.22 4.37 7.54
CA ARG A 149 -6.32 2.94 7.86
C ARG A 149 -6.25 2.74 9.37
N ILE A 150 -7.22 2.05 9.94
CA ILE A 150 -7.27 1.73 11.37
C ILE A 150 -6.87 0.26 11.53
N ILE A 151 -5.82 -0.01 12.31
CA ILE A 151 -5.33 -1.35 12.62
C ILE A 151 -5.67 -1.66 14.09
N TYR A 152 -6.28 -2.82 14.34
CA TYR A 152 -6.74 -3.25 15.66
C TYR A 152 -6.69 -4.77 15.81
N PHE A 153 -6.76 -5.29 17.04
CA PHE A 153 -6.94 -6.73 17.26
C PHE A 153 -8.43 -7.08 17.35
N LYS A 154 -8.83 -8.20 16.75
CA LYS A 154 -10.17 -8.79 16.91
C LYS A 154 -10.31 -9.50 18.25
#